data_AF-A0A953WJE5-F1
#
_entry.id   AF-A0A953WJE5-F1
#
_cell.length_a   1.000
_cell.length_b   1.000
_cell.length_c   1.000
_cell.angle_alpha   90.00
_cell.angle_beta   90.00
_cell.angle_gamma   90.00
#
_symmetry.space_group_name_H-M   'P 1'
#
loop_
_entity.id
_entity.type
_entity.pdbx_description
1 polymer ?
#
loop_
_entity_poly.entity_id
_entity_poly.type
_entity_poly.pdbx_seq_one_letter_code
_entity_poly.pdbx_strand_id
1 'polypeptide(L)' 'MDDEQPKAQPDPTLKTLAKQDLYSLSVGDLEERIASLKEEIARCEKALGDRGSTRAAAEKLFKL' A
#
# COMPACT_ATOMS: atom_id res chain seq x y z
N MET A 1 -4.67 -28.45 14.41
CA MET A 1 -3.60 -27.49 14.70
C MET A 1 -3.92 -26.30 13.83
N ASP A 2 -4.36 -25.19 14.43
CA ASP A 2 -4.67 -23.96 13.69
C ASP A 2 -3.36 -23.37 13.15
N ASP A 3 -3.11 -23.56 11.86
CA ASP A 3 -2.08 -22.84 11.12
C ASP A 3 -2.55 -21.39 10.93
N GLU A 4 -2.43 -20.58 11.98
CA GLU A 4 -2.61 -19.14 11.91
C GLU A 4 -1.44 -18.55 11.11
N GLN A 5 -1.54 -18.59 9.78
CA GLN A 5 -0.58 -17.95 8.89
C GLN A 5 -0.41 -16.49 9.33
N PRO A 6 0.83 -16.02 9.57
CA PRO A 6 1.04 -14.64 9.98
C PRO A 6 0.55 -13.73 8.87
N LYS A 7 -0.56 -13.04 9.12
CA LYS A 7 -1.05 -11.97 8.24
C LYS A 7 0.10 -10.97 8.12
N ALA A 8 0.60 -10.78 6.90
CA ALA A 8 1.64 -9.80 6.62
C ALA A 8 1.21 -8.46 7.22
N GLN A 9 1.89 -8.05 8.30
CA GLN A 9 1.53 -6.82 8.99
C GLN A 9 1.84 -5.64 8.07
N PRO A 10 1.01 -4.58 8.10
CA PRO A 10 1.28 -3.38 7.31
C PRO A 10 2.66 -2.81 7.68
N ASP A 11 3.44 -2.45 6.66
CA ASP A 11 4.81 -1.99 6.82
C ASP A 11 4.88 -0.79 7.81
N PRO A 12 5.58 -0.93 8.95
CA PRO A 12 5.69 0.14 9.93
C PRO A 12 6.47 1.36 9.41
N THR A 13 7.24 1.21 8.32
CA THR A 13 8.10 2.24 7.74
C THR A 13 7.33 3.48 7.28
N LEU A 14 6.10 3.31 6.78
CA LEU A 14 5.26 4.45 6.38
C LEU A 14 4.85 5.30 7.60
N LYS A 15 4.58 4.67 8.75
CA LYS A 15 4.24 5.37 9.99
C LYS A 15 5.42 6.12 10.58
N THR A 16 6.63 5.56 10.47
CA THR A 16 7.85 6.23 10.91
C THR A 16 8.21 7.39 9.98
N LEU A 17 8.04 7.20 8.67
CA LEU A 17 8.27 8.23 7.65
C LEU A 17 7.38 9.47 7.88
N ALA A 18 6.11 9.27 8.22
CA ALA A 18 5.16 10.36 8.51
C ALA A 18 5.55 11.22 9.73
N LYS A 19 6.42 10.72 10.61
CA LYS A 19 6.90 11.44 11.80
C LYS A 19 8.26 12.11 11.60
N GLN A 20 8.90 11.91 10.44
CA GLN A 20 10.19 12.52 10.16
C GLN A 20 10.06 14.04 10.05
N ASP A 21 10.98 14.77 10.69
CA ASP A 21 11.06 16.22 10.56
C ASP A 21 11.50 16.61 9.14
N LEU A 22 10.73 17.50 8.52
CA LEU A 22 10.95 17.98 7.17
C LEU A 22 11.85 19.22 7.13
N TYR A 23 12.12 19.86 8.27
CA TYR A 23 12.89 21.11 8.31
C TYR A 23 14.34 20.94 7.83
N SER A 24 14.87 19.72 7.92
CA SER A 24 16.22 19.36 7.45
C SER A 24 16.29 18.99 5.97
N LEU A 25 15.15 18.89 5.27
CA LEU A 25 15.09 18.48 3.87
C LEU A 25 15.10 19.69 2.94
N SER A 26 15.85 19.60 1.84
CA SER A 26 15.79 20.60 0.78
C SER A 26 14.49 20.48 -0.02
N VAL A 27 14.21 21.50 -0.86
CA VAL A 27 13.05 21.45 -1.77
C VAL A 27 13.14 20.24 -2.72
N GLY A 28 14.33 19.93 -3.25
CA GLY A 28 14.53 18.77 -4.11
C GLY A 28 14.26 17.44 -3.38
N ASP A 29 14.71 17.31 -2.14
CA ASP A 29 14.44 16.12 -1.32
C ASP A 29 12.93 15.94 -1.08
N LEU A 30 12.22 17.04 -0.86
CA LEU A 30 10.76 17.01 -0.70
C LEU A 30 10.06 16.62 -2.00
N GLU A 31 10.50 17.12 -3.15
CA GLU A 31 9.96 16.77 -4.46
C GLU A 31 10.16 15.27 -4.77
N GLU A 32 11.37 14.74 -4.58
CA GLU A 32 11.69 13.32 -4.77
C GLU A 32 10.87 12.43 -3.84
N ARG A 33 10.74 12.82 -2.57
CA ARG A 33 9.91 12.12 -1.59
C ARG A 33 8.44 12.10 -2.03
N ILE A 34 7.89 13.23 -2.48
CA ILE A 34 6.50 13.31 -2.96
C ILE A 34 6.31 12.41 -4.19
N ALA A 35 7.24 12.44 -5.14
CA ALA A 35 7.17 11.61 -6.34
C ALA A 35 7.10 10.11 -5.97
N SER A 36 8.02 9.66 -5.10
CA SER A 36 8.08 8.28 -4.62
C SER A 36 6.79 7.84 -3.91
N LEU A 37 6.23 8.70 -3.06
CA LEU A 37 4.99 8.41 -2.35
C LEU A 37 3.78 8.31 -3.28
N LYS A 38 3.71 9.13 -4.32
CA LYS A 38 2.64 9.05 -5.33
C LYS A 38 2.71 7.75 -6.14
N GLU A 39 3.91 7.30 -6.50
CA GLU A 39 4.10 6.01 -7.16
C GLU A 39 3.63 4.85 -6.28
N GLU A 40 3.93 4.90 -4.97
CA GLU A 40 3.49 3.88 -4.02
C GLU A 40 1.96 3.88 -3.83
N ILE A 41 1.33 5.06 -3.81
CA ILE A 41 -0.15 5.17 -3.81
C ILE A 41 -0.73 4.49 -5.05
N ALA A 42 -0.22 4.81 -6.24
CA ALA A 42 -0.70 4.21 -7.48
C ALA A 42 -0.54 2.68 -7.48
N ARG A 43 0.57 2.16 -6.93
CA ARG A 43 0.80 0.72 -6.76
C ARG A 43 -0.23 0.09 -5.82
N CYS A 44 -0.52 0.73 -4.69
CA CYS A 44 -1.51 0.27 -3.72
C CYS A 44 -2.92 0.26 -4.31
N GLU A 45 -3.30 1.32 -5.01
CA GLU A 45 -4.59 1.44 -5.70
C GLU A 45 -4.75 0.36 -6.77
N LYS A 46 -3.70 0.10 -7.58
CA LYS A 46 -3.70 -1.00 -8.54
C LYS A 46 -3.89 -2.35 -7.86
N ALA A 47 -3.18 -2.62 -6.77
CA ALA A 47 -3.32 -3.88 -6.04
C ALA A 47 -4.71 -4.05 -5.42
N LEU A 48 -5.34 -2.96 -4.94
CA LEU A 48 -6.72 -2.97 -4.48
C LEU A 48 -7.69 -3.26 -5.62
N GLY A 49 -7.50 -2.62 -6.78
CA GLY A 49 -8.28 -2.89 -7.98
C GLY A 49 -8.19 -4.36 -8.42
N ASP A 50 -6.99 -4.89 -8.54
CA ASP A 50 -6.73 -6.28 -8.94
C ASP A 50 -7.42 -7.28 -7.98
N ARG A 51 -7.32 -7.05 -6.66
CA ARG A 51 -7.97 -7.88 -5.63
C ARG A 51 -9.50 -7.74 -5.63
N GLY A 52 -10.01 -6.53 -5.83
CA GLY A 52 -11.44 -6.25 -5.95
C GLY A 52 -12.07 -6.91 -7.18
N SER A 53 -11.42 -6.82 -8.34
CA SER A 53 -11.82 -7.50 -9.57
C SER A 53 -11.75 -9.02 -9.42
N THR A 54 -10.72 -9.55 -8.75
CA THR A 54 -10.61 -10.98 -8.44
C THR A 54 -11.76 -11.46 -7.56
N ARG A 55 -12.12 -10.70 -6.52
CA ARG A 55 -13.25 -11.03 -5.65
C ARG A 55 -14.58 -11.00 -6.41
N ALA A 56 -14.81 -9.98 -7.22
CA ALA A 56 -16.04 -9.86 -8.01
C ALA A 56 -16.17 -10.99 -9.06
N ALA A 57 -15.06 -11.38 -9.70
CA ALA A 57 -15.03 -12.51 -10.62
C ALA A 57 -15.31 -13.85 -9.91
N ALA A 58 -14.75 -14.05 -8.72
CA ALA A 58 -15.01 -15.23 -7.89
C ALA A 58 -16.49 -15.31 -7.45
N GLU A 59 -17.07 -14.22 -6.93
CA GLU A 59 -18.48 -14.19 -6.50
C GLU A 59 -19.47 -14.50 -7.64
N LYS A 60 -19.11 -14.18 -8.89
CA LYS A 60 -19.92 -14.50 -10.07
C LYS A 60 -19.80 -15.98 -10.50
N LEU A 61 -18.67 -16.62 -10.21
CA LEU A 61 -18.45 -18.04 -10.50
C LEU A 61 -19.18 -18.97 -9.51
N PHE A 62 -19.33 -18.54 -8.25
CA PHE A 62 -19.96 -19.33 -7.18
C PHE A 62 -21.47 -19.11 -7.01
N LYS A 63 -22.10 -18.23 -7.81
CA LYS A 63 -23.55 -17.97 -7.79
C LYS A 63 -24.30 -18.57 -8.99
N LEU A 64 -23.67 -19.52 -9.70
CA LEU A 64 -24.32 -20.37 -10.72
C LEU A 64 -24.82 -21.66 -10.09
#